data_AF-A0A3M6TSY2-F1
#
_entry.id   AF-A0A3M6TSY2-F1
#
_cell.length_a   1.000
_cell.length_b   1.000
_cell.length_c   1.000
_cell.angle_alpha   90.00
_cell.angle_beta   90.00
_cell.angle_gamma   90.00
#
_symmetry.space_group_name_H-M   'P 1'
#
loop_
_entity.id
_entity.type
_entity.pdbx_description
1 polymer ?
#
loop_
_entity_poly.entity_id
_entity_poly.type
_entity_poly.pdbx_seq_one_letter_code
_entity_poly.pdbx_strand_id
1 'polypeptide(L)'
;MLGLKGATSFYACAWCKVHKDKRWDMNHEEDFYNKPPLQRTLKELKELSKKGRENFCCEHEPLLNIELDHVILDELHLLLRVVDVLLNNLLEDVLQWDKKDDLNKKRGEKKGVHRERLQAAIRSCGVSFDIWKKTNADGKGSGTYDFTSLLGNDKKQLLRELPGKILSVVQTSTSNTVKKIWEDFRELYTFIGSGQNSDKQITDFFEKAKSWVNLFISLRDKRKGYERARITPYIHAMVFHIPKFFRTHKSVKIFTGQGVEKNNDYARNIVLHKSNKWDAASD
;
A
#
# COMPACT_ATOMS: atom_id res chain seq x y z
N MET A 1 13.05 -14.45 3.49
CA MET A 1 13.76 -13.77 4.61
C MET A 1 13.22 -14.21 5.97
N LEU A 2 11.96 -13.92 6.34
CA LEU A 2 11.39 -14.27 7.65
C LEU A 2 10.68 -15.63 7.72
N GLY A 3 10.66 -16.40 6.62
CA GLY A 3 9.99 -17.70 6.57
C GLY A 3 8.46 -17.65 6.59
N LEU A 4 7.87 -16.46 6.44
CA LEU A 4 6.42 -16.25 6.36
C LEU A 4 5.88 -16.48 4.94
N LYS A 5 4.63 -16.96 4.84
CA LYS A 5 3.88 -16.99 3.58
C LYS A 5 3.68 -15.58 3.01
N GLY A 6 3.36 -15.51 1.72
CA GLY A 6 3.16 -14.27 0.99
C GLY A 6 2.11 -13.32 1.58
N ALA A 7 2.11 -12.08 1.10
CA ALA A 7 1.31 -10.95 1.62
C ALA A 7 -0.22 -11.16 1.59
N THR A 8 -0.71 -12.13 0.81
CA THR A 8 -2.13 -12.50 0.70
C THR A 8 -2.56 -13.51 1.76
N SER A 9 -1.63 -14.03 2.57
CA SER A 9 -1.91 -15.00 3.62
C SER A 9 -2.74 -14.42 4.78
N PHE A 10 -3.35 -15.32 5.56
CA PHE A 10 -4.18 -14.97 6.71
C PHE A 10 -3.42 -14.15 7.76
N TYR A 11 -2.14 -14.48 8.02
CA TYR A 11 -1.30 -13.88 9.06
C TYR A 11 -0.06 -13.19 8.47
N ALA A 12 -0.26 -12.37 7.43
CA ALA A 12 0.83 -11.78 6.65
C ALA A 12 1.60 -10.62 7.33
N CYS A 13 1.19 -10.14 8.51
CA CYS A 13 1.95 -9.10 9.20
C CYS A 13 3.29 -9.67 9.70
N ALA A 14 4.39 -8.96 9.41
CA ALA A 14 5.73 -9.39 9.81
C ALA A 14 5.97 -9.30 11.32
N TRP A 15 5.29 -8.37 12.01
CA TRP A 15 5.56 -8.05 13.42
C TRP A 15 4.55 -8.63 14.40
N CYS A 16 3.36 -9.02 13.94
CA CYS A 16 2.31 -9.57 14.79
C CYS A 16 1.51 -10.68 14.11
N LYS A 17 0.70 -11.38 14.90
CA LYS A 17 -0.17 -12.48 14.46
C LYS A 17 -1.61 -12.04 14.19
N VAL A 18 -1.83 -10.81 13.73
CA VAL A 18 -3.17 -10.33 13.33
C VAL A 18 -3.72 -11.14 12.15
N HIS A 19 -4.97 -11.60 12.26
CA HIS A 19 -5.67 -12.22 11.13
C HIS A 19 -6.13 -11.16 10.12
N LYS A 20 -6.13 -11.49 8.82
CA LYS A 20 -6.50 -10.54 7.75
C LYS A 20 -7.85 -9.88 7.96
N ASP A 21 -8.83 -10.59 8.52
CA ASP A 21 -10.19 -10.09 8.77
C ASP A 21 -10.30 -9.18 10.00
N LYS A 22 -9.21 -9.01 10.75
CA LYS A 22 -9.12 -8.14 11.94
C LYS A 22 -8.26 -6.90 11.72
N ARG A 23 -7.56 -6.78 10.58
CA ARG A 23 -6.66 -5.64 10.30
C ARG A 23 -7.37 -4.28 10.31
N TRP A 24 -8.66 -4.25 10.00
CA TRP A 24 -9.48 -3.04 9.97
C TRP A 24 -9.90 -2.54 11.36
N ASP A 25 -9.73 -3.36 12.41
CA ASP A 25 -10.22 -3.03 13.75
C ASP A 25 -9.30 -2.02 14.43
N MET A 26 -9.76 -0.78 14.53
CA MET A 26 -9.03 0.35 15.11
C MET A 26 -9.37 0.58 16.59
N ASN A 27 -10.08 -0.34 17.26
CA ASN A 27 -10.49 -0.17 18.66
C ASN A 27 -9.43 -0.62 19.68
N HIS A 28 -8.18 -0.74 19.24
CA HIS A 28 -7.09 -1.21 20.08
C HIS A 28 -6.15 -0.07 20.48
N GLU A 29 -5.57 -0.21 21.67
CA GLU A 29 -4.45 0.61 22.14
C GLU A 29 -3.21 0.41 21.25
N GLU A 30 -2.31 1.38 21.27
CA GLU A 30 -1.13 1.42 20.38
C GLU A 30 -0.21 0.20 20.50
N ASP A 31 -0.06 -0.32 21.71
CA ASP A 31 0.83 -1.42 22.03
C ASP A 31 0.21 -2.81 21.87
N PHE A 32 -1.09 -2.90 21.56
CA PHE A 32 -1.85 -4.15 21.53
C PHE A 32 -1.22 -5.22 20.64
N TYR A 33 -0.84 -4.86 19.41
CA TYR A 33 -0.19 -5.77 18.46
C TYR A 33 1.33 -5.90 18.65
N ASN A 34 1.89 -5.13 19.58
CA ASN A 34 3.31 -4.99 19.80
C ASN A 34 3.83 -5.66 21.06
N LYS A 35 2.96 -6.38 21.78
CA LYS A 35 3.24 -7.13 23.00
C LYS A 35 2.81 -8.61 22.87
N PRO A 36 3.36 -9.52 23.70
CA PRO A 36 2.82 -10.87 23.83
C PRO A 36 1.33 -10.85 24.22
N PRO A 37 0.52 -11.80 23.73
CA PRO A 37 0.90 -12.93 22.90
C PRO A 37 0.88 -12.62 21.39
N LEU A 38 0.58 -11.39 20.94
CA LEU A 38 0.36 -11.11 19.51
C LEU A 38 1.64 -10.79 18.74
N GLN A 39 2.61 -10.15 19.39
CA GLN A 39 3.91 -9.84 18.80
C GLN A 39 4.62 -11.12 18.35
N ARG A 40 5.29 -11.05 17.19
CA ARG A 40 6.21 -12.08 16.71
C ARG A 40 7.63 -11.81 17.23
N THR A 41 8.33 -12.87 17.58
CA THR A 41 9.77 -12.83 17.92
C THR A 41 10.53 -13.79 17.01
N LEU A 42 11.85 -13.60 16.86
CA LEU A 42 12.66 -14.51 16.05
C LEU A 42 12.60 -15.93 16.61
N LYS A 43 12.69 -16.06 17.94
CA LYS A 43 12.52 -17.33 18.65
C LYS A 43 11.18 -17.99 18.30
N GLU A 44 10.07 -17.25 18.39
CA GLU A 44 8.76 -17.79 18.06
C GLU A 44 8.68 -18.22 16.59
N LEU A 45 9.22 -17.45 15.65
CA LEU A 45 9.22 -17.85 14.23
C LEU A 45 9.96 -19.18 14.00
N LYS A 46 11.09 -19.40 14.67
CA LYS A 46 11.82 -20.68 14.61
C LYS A 46 11.04 -21.86 15.21
N GLU A 47 10.18 -21.59 16.18
CA GLU A 47 9.32 -22.62 16.78
C GLU A 47 8.10 -22.89 15.88
N LEU A 48 7.49 -21.84 15.31
CA LEU A 48 6.34 -21.95 14.42
C LEU A 48 6.69 -22.63 13.09
N SER A 49 7.89 -22.43 12.56
CA SER A 49 8.34 -23.09 11.31
C SER A 49 8.39 -24.62 11.42
N LYS A 50 8.47 -25.15 12.63
CA LYS A 50 8.47 -26.59 12.93
C LYS A 50 7.06 -27.18 13.08
N LYS A 51 6.01 -26.34 13.08
CA LYS A 51 4.62 -26.76 13.27
C LYS A 51 3.91 -26.94 11.92
N GLY A 52 3.16 -28.04 11.79
CA GLY A 52 2.34 -28.31 10.61
C GLY A 52 0.96 -27.61 10.60
N ARG A 53 0.42 -27.25 11.77
CA ARG A 53 -0.84 -26.51 11.93
C ARG A 53 -0.65 -25.38 12.95
N GLU A 54 -1.52 -24.38 12.89
CA GLU A 54 -1.50 -23.22 13.80
C GLU A 54 -0.14 -22.49 13.84
N ASN A 55 0.59 -22.53 12.73
CA ASN A 55 1.91 -21.92 12.60
C ASN A 55 1.88 -20.42 12.25
N PHE A 56 0.69 -19.81 12.28
CA PHE A 56 0.46 -18.41 11.89
C PHE A 56 1.14 -18.05 10.55
N CYS A 57 1.05 -18.95 9.57
CA CYS A 57 1.65 -18.79 8.24
C CYS A 57 3.20 -18.68 8.24
N CYS A 58 3.88 -19.21 9.25
CA CYS A 58 5.32 -19.45 9.21
C CYS A 58 5.59 -20.82 8.57
N GLU A 59 6.07 -20.81 7.33
CA GLU A 59 6.26 -22.02 6.50
C GLU A 59 7.69 -22.52 6.52
N HIS A 60 8.65 -21.61 6.70
CA HIS A 60 10.07 -21.93 6.74
C HIS A 60 10.73 -21.27 7.93
N GLU A 61 11.87 -21.78 8.35
CA GLU A 61 12.70 -21.08 9.32
C GLU A 61 13.18 -19.74 8.72
N PRO A 62 13.25 -18.65 9.52
CA PRO A 62 13.87 -17.40 9.07
C PRO A 62 15.29 -17.66 8.54
N LEU A 63 15.56 -17.15 7.34
CA LEU A 63 16.87 -17.29 6.69
C LEU A 63 17.96 -16.51 7.44
N LEU A 64 17.59 -15.36 7.99
CA LEU A 64 18.48 -14.47 8.73
C LEU A 64 18.03 -14.40 10.20
N ASN A 65 19.00 -14.42 11.11
CA ASN A 65 18.78 -14.28 12.54
C ASN A 65 18.71 -12.81 12.95
N ILE A 66 17.70 -12.09 12.45
CA ILE A 66 17.46 -10.69 12.77
C ILE A 66 16.21 -10.59 13.64
N GLU A 67 16.33 -9.92 14.79
CA GLU A 67 15.18 -9.66 15.66
C GLU A 67 14.18 -8.71 15.00
N LEU A 68 12.89 -8.92 15.25
CA LEU A 68 11.82 -8.26 14.50
C LEU A 68 11.72 -6.74 14.77
N ASP A 69 12.30 -6.27 15.87
CA ASP A 69 12.46 -4.84 16.18
C ASP A 69 13.58 -4.14 15.38
N HIS A 70 14.44 -4.92 14.72
CA HIS A 70 15.44 -4.46 13.75
C HIS A 70 14.97 -4.59 12.29
N VAL A 71 13.81 -5.21 12.06
CA VAL A 71 13.16 -5.24 10.74
C VAL A 71 12.20 -4.06 10.64
N ILE A 72 12.67 -2.96 10.07
CA ILE A 72 11.90 -1.71 10.00
C ILE A 72 11.07 -1.65 8.72
N LEU A 73 9.86 -1.11 8.84
CA LEU A 73 8.99 -0.89 7.68
C LEU A 73 9.64 0.11 6.72
N ASP A 74 9.77 -0.30 5.45
CA ASP A 74 10.22 0.59 4.38
C ASP A 74 9.12 1.61 4.04
N GLU A 75 9.45 2.89 4.24
CA GLU A 75 8.59 4.04 4.00
C GLU A 75 8.24 4.23 2.52
N LEU A 76 9.16 3.99 1.59
CA LEU A 76 8.86 4.06 0.15
C LEU A 76 7.87 2.96 -0.21
N HIS A 77 8.13 1.72 0.21
CA HIS A 77 7.24 0.61 -0.10
C HIS A 77 5.85 0.77 0.54
N LEU A 78 5.76 1.39 1.72
CA LEU A 78 4.49 1.78 2.31
C LEU A 78 3.73 2.74 1.38
N LEU A 79 4.38 3.81 0.89
CA LEU A 79 3.78 4.71 -0.10
C LEU A 79 3.28 3.93 -1.32
N LEU A 80 4.14 3.10 -1.91
CA LEU A 80 3.80 2.38 -3.15
C LEU A 80 2.50 1.60 -2.98
N ARG A 81 2.41 0.82 -1.89
CA ARG A 81 1.32 -0.10 -1.61
C ARG A 81 0.04 0.58 -1.18
N VAL A 82 0.11 1.65 -0.38
CA VAL A 82 -1.11 2.37 0.03
C VAL A 82 -1.68 3.17 -1.14
N VAL A 83 -0.84 3.84 -1.95
CA VAL A 83 -1.31 4.56 -3.15
C VAL A 83 -1.89 3.59 -4.18
N ASP A 84 -1.35 2.38 -4.32
CA ASP A 84 -1.98 1.34 -5.16
C ASP A 84 -3.39 1.00 -4.69
N VAL A 85 -3.62 0.85 -3.39
CA VAL A 85 -4.97 0.64 -2.84
C VAL A 85 -5.87 1.83 -3.20
N LEU A 86 -5.42 3.06 -2.95
CA LEU A 86 -6.21 4.25 -3.22
C LEU A 86 -6.56 4.41 -4.72
N LEU A 87 -5.63 4.12 -5.64
CA LEU A 87 -5.89 4.13 -7.08
C LEU A 87 -6.84 3.02 -7.51
N ASN A 88 -6.65 1.80 -7.00
CA ASN A 88 -7.57 0.69 -7.27
C ASN A 88 -8.99 1.01 -6.82
N ASN A 89 -9.15 1.69 -5.69
CA ASN A 89 -10.47 2.09 -5.20
C ASN A 89 -11.16 3.05 -6.17
N LEU A 90 -10.44 4.09 -6.63
CA LEU A 90 -10.96 5.02 -7.63
C LEU A 90 -11.36 4.29 -8.91
N LEU A 91 -10.50 3.39 -9.39
CA LEU A 91 -10.75 2.64 -10.61
C LEU A 91 -11.96 1.71 -10.45
N GLU A 92 -12.04 0.92 -9.38
CA GLU A 92 -13.13 -0.02 -9.16
C GLU A 92 -14.49 0.68 -9.00
N ASP A 93 -14.54 1.82 -8.31
CA ASP A 93 -15.75 2.63 -8.17
C ASP A 93 -16.18 3.23 -9.51
N VAL A 94 -15.24 3.81 -10.27
CA VAL A 94 -15.49 4.40 -11.58
C VAL A 94 -15.94 3.35 -12.61
N LEU A 95 -15.32 2.17 -12.61
CA LEU A 95 -15.74 1.06 -13.48
C LEU A 95 -17.12 0.52 -13.11
N GLN A 96 -17.46 0.49 -11.82
CA GLN A 96 -18.82 0.13 -11.39
C GLN A 96 -19.84 1.19 -11.84
N TRP A 97 -19.45 2.47 -11.80
CA TRP A 97 -20.27 3.57 -12.28
C TRP A 97 -20.50 3.49 -13.79
N ASP A 98 -19.43 3.38 -14.58
CA ASP A 98 -19.53 3.17 -16.04
C ASP A 98 -20.39 1.94 -16.36
N LYS A 99 -20.22 0.84 -15.62
CA LYS A 99 -21.06 -0.35 -15.83
C LYS A 99 -22.54 -0.05 -15.63
N LYS A 100 -22.95 0.79 -14.68
CA LYS A 100 -24.36 1.14 -14.46
C LYS A 100 -24.87 2.09 -15.53
N ASP A 101 -24.12 3.16 -15.81
CA ASP A 101 -24.54 4.21 -16.73
C ASP A 101 -24.54 3.72 -18.20
N ASP A 102 -23.66 2.79 -18.55
CA ASP A 102 -23.57 2.23 -19.89
C ASP A 102 -24.60 1.14 -20.21
N LEU A 103 -25.38 0.64 -19.23
CA LEU A 103 -26.42 -0.39 -19.44
C LEU A 103 -27.53 0.11 -20.36
N ASN A 104 -27.93 1.37 -20.20
CA ASN A 104 -29.07 1.95 -20.91
C ASN A 104 -28.67 2.68 -22.19
N LYS A 105 -27.36 2.72 -22.51
CA LYS A 105 -26.84 3.44 -23.69
C LYS A 105 -27.12 2.67 -24.98
N LYS A 106 -27.62 3.37 -26.00
CA LYS A 106 -27.87 2.80 -27.32
C LYS A 106 -26.55 2.47 -28.03
N ARG A 107 -26.65 1.66 -29.08
CA ARG A 107 -25.51 1.33 -29.95
C ARG A 107 -24.97 2.62 -30.58
N GLY A 108 -23.66 2.84 -30.48
CA GLY A 108 -22.98 4.03 -30.99
C GLY A 108 -22.74 5.12 -29.95
N GLU A 109 -23.41 5.07 -28.79
CA GLU A 109 -23.13 6.01 -27.70
C GLU A 109 -21.79 5.71 -27.01
N LYS A 110 -21.12 6.78 -26.58
CA LYS A 110 -19.83 6.69 -25.90
C LYS A 110 -19.96 6.02 -24.53
N LYS A 111 -19.16 4.97 -24.32
CA LYS A 111 -19.10 4.17 -23.08
C LYS A 111 -17.80 4.45 -22.33
N GLY A 112 -17.78 4.21 -21.01
CA GLY A 112 -16.57 4.40 -20.21
C GLY A 112 -16.18 5.85 -19.95
N VAL A 113 -17.15 6.76 -19.93
CA VAL A 113 -16.91 8.21 -19.81
C VAL A 113 -16.27 8.55 -18.46
N HIS A 114 -16.65 7.85 -17.38
CA HIS A 114 -16.09 8.11 -16.06
C HIS A 114 -14.65 7.63 -15.97
N ARG A 115 -14.32 6.45 -16.55
CA ARG A 115 -12.94 5.95 -16.65
C ARG A 115 -12.05 6.91 -17.42
N GLU A 116 -12.49 7.39 -18.57
CA GLU A 116 -11.71 8.35 -19.36
C GLU A 116 -11.46 9.65 -18.60
N ARG A 117 -12.45 10.15 -17.87
CA ARG A 117 -12.33 11.34 -17.04
C ARG A 117 -11.34 11.13 -15.89
N LEU A 118 -11.36 9.97 -15.23
CA LEU A 118 -10.36 9.60 -14.21
C LEU A 118 -8.95 9.57 -14.81
N GLN A 119 -8.77 8.90 -15.96
CA GLN A 119 -7.47 8.84 -16.64
C GLN A 119 -6.96 10.23 -17.02
N ALA A 120 -7.81 11.09 -17.57
CA ALA A 120 -7.46 12.46 -17.92
C ALA A 120 -7.05 13.29 -16.69
N ALA A 121 -7.76 13.15 -15.58
CA ALA A 121 -7.41 13.84 -14.34
C ALA A 121 -6.05 13.38 -13.79
N ILE A 122 -5.79 12.07 -13.77
CA ILE A 122 -4.50 11.52 -13.34
C ILE A 122 -3.37 12.03 -14.25
N ARG A 123 -3.54 11.96 -15.58
CA ARG A 123 -2.55 12.51 -16.54
C ARG A 123 -2.26 13.98 -16.32
N SER A 124 -3.30 14.77 -16.07
CA SER A 124 -3.15 16.21 -15.82
C SER A 124 -2.38 16.53 -14.53
N CYS A 125 -2.12 15.56 -13.65
CA CYS A 125 -1.23 15.73 -12.49
C CYS A 125 0.26 15.65 -12.87
N GLY A 126 0.59 15.40 -14.13
CA GLY A 126 1.97 15.31 -14.62
C GLY A 126 2.55 13.91 -14.56
N VAL A 127 1.72 12.86 -14.57
CA VAL A 127 2.17 11.46 -14.63
C VAL A 127 1.68 10.78 -15.90
N SER A 128 2.53 9.93 -16.49
CA SER A 128 2.10 9.08 -17.60
C SER A 128 1.23 7.94 -17.07
N PHE A 129 -0.03 7.87 -17.52
CA PHE A 129 -1.00 6.92 -16.98
C PHE A 129 -2.03 6.50 -18.01
N ASP A 130 -2.22 5.20 -18.14
CA ASP A 130 -3.19 4.56 -19.02
C ASP A 130 -3.99 3.51 -18.24
N ILE A 131 -5.25 3.35 -18.61
CA ILE A 131 -6.14 2.31 -18.10
C ILE A 131 -6.57 1.46 -19.30
N TRP A 132 -6.30 0.16 -19.25
CA TRP A 132 -6.65 -0.76 -20.34
C TRP A 132 -7.39 -1.99 -19.82
N LYS A 133 -8.22 -2.59 -20.70
CA LYS A 133 -8.88 -3.85 -20.40
C LYS A 133 -7.85 -4.97 -20.56
N LYS A 134 -7.74 -5.87 -19.56
CA LYS A 134 -6.89 -7.06 -19.70
C LYS A 134 -7.46 -7.97 -20.79
N THR A 135 -6.58 -8.63 -21.51
CA THR A 135 -6.93 -9.69 -22.44
C THR A 135 -6.75 -11.04 -21.75
N ASN A 136 -7.65 -11.97 -22.04
CA ASN A 136 -7.48 -13.38 -21.74
C ASN A 136 -6.45 -13.98 -22.70
N ALA A 137 -6.04 -15.23 -22.44
CA ALA A 137 -5.14 -15.98 -23.32
C ALA A 137 -5.67 -16.13 -24.76
N ASP A 138 -7.00 -16.07 -24.95
CA ASP A 138 -7.67 -16.11 -26.26
C ASP A 138 -7.76 -14.74 -26.96
N GLY A 139 -7.11 -13.70 -26.43
CA GLY A 139 -7.13 -12.34 -26.96
C GLY A 139 -8.42 -11.56 -26.70
N LYS A 140 -9.45 -12.18 -26.10
CA LYS A 140 -10.70 -11.48 -25.77
C LYS A 140 -10.56 -10.71 -24.47
N GLY A 141 -11.27 -9.59 -24.36
CA GLY A 141 -11.21 -8.76 -23.16
C GLY A 141 -11.82 -9.47 -21.94
N SER A 142 -11.02 -9.65 -20.88
CA SER A 142 -11.35 -10.40 -19.65
C SER A 142 -12.49 -9.81 -18.82
N GLY A 143 -12.82 -8.53 -19.04
CA GLY A 143 -13.75 -7.78 -18.18
C GLY A 143 -13.06 -7.12 -16.98
N THR A 144 -11.77 -7.43 -16.76
CA THR A 144 -10.92 -6.78 -15.77
C THR A 144 -10.05 -5.72 -16.44
N TYR A 145 -9.62 -4.74 -15.65
CA TYR A 145 -8.77 -3.64 -16.12
C TYR A 145 -7.43 -3.67 -15.42
N ASP A 146 -6.42 -3.15 -16.09
CA ASP A 146 -5.12 -2.82 -15.53
C ASP A 146 -4.82 -1.34 -15.77
N PHE A 147 -3.77 -0.86 -15.12
CA PHE A 147 -3.29 0.50 -15.32
C PHE A 147 -1.77 0.60 -15.22
N THR A 148 -1.22 1.73 -15.68
CA THR A 148 0.22 1.98 -15.68
C THR A 148 0.80 1.83 -14.28
N SER A 149 1.80 0.95 -14.11
CA SER A 149 2.55 0.85 -12.86
C SER A 149 3.33 2.14 -12.62
N LEU A 150 3.15 2.74 -11.44
CA LEU A 150 3.73 4.04 -11.10
C LEU A 150 4.90 3.89 -10.14
N LEU A 151 5.95 4.67 -10.38
CA LEU A 151 7.12 4.71 -9.51
C LEU A 151 6.90 5.63 -8.30
N GLY A 152 7.86 5.63 -7.37
CA GLY A 152 7.77 6.43 -6.14
C GLY A 152 7.54 7.91 -6.39
N ASN A 153 8.23 8.50 -7.38
CA ASN A 153 8.07 9.92 -7.72
C ASN A 153 6.67 10.23 -8.29
N ASP A 154 6.16 9.37 -9.17
CA ASP A 154 4.82 9.53 -9.74
C ASP A 154 3.74 9.44 -8.66
N LYS A 155 3.89 8.52 -7.70
CA LYS A 155 2.94 8.38 -6.59
C LYS A 155 2.99 9.57 -5.62
N LYS A 156 4.19 10.12 -5.35
CA LYS A 156 4.34 11.38 -4.58
C LYS A 156 3.67 12.54 -5.31
N GLN A 157 3.83 12.63 -6.63
CA GLN A 157 3.17 13.62 -7.47
C GLN A 157 1.64 13.49 -7.36
N LEU A 158 1.11 12.28 -7.51
CA LEU A 158 -0.33 12.04 -7.41
C LEU A 158 -0.91 12.35 -6.04
N LEU A 159 -0.25 11.95 -4.95
CA LEU A 159 -0.71 12.30 -3.60
C LEU A 159 -0.84 13.81 -3.39
N ARG A 160 0.01 14.60 -4.05
CA ARG A 160 -0.01 16.06 -3.94
C ARG A 160 -1.09 16.69 -4.80
N GLU A 161 -1.21 16.27 -6.06
CA GLU A 161 -2.00 16.97 -7.07
C GLU A 161 -3.42 16.41 -7.27
N LEU A 162 -3.62 15.10 -7.11
CA LEU A 162 -4.90 14.45 -7.40
C LEU A 162 -6.06 14.90 -6.49
N PRO A 163 -5.87 15.19 -5.18
CA PRO A 163 -6.97 15.64 -4.31
C PRO A 163 -7.73 16.86 -4.83
N GLY A 164 -7.05 17.79 -5.51
CA GLY A 164 -7.66 18.97 -6.14
C GLY A 164 -8.60 18.62 -7.31
N LYS A 165 -8.54 17.39 -7.82
CA LYS A 165 -9.30 16.90 -8.98
C LYS A 165 -10.28 15.79 -8.63
N ILE A 166 -10.24 15.25 -7.39
CA ILE A 166 -11.11 14.15 -6.98
C ILE A 166 -12.59 14.47 -7.18
N LEU A 167 -13.00 15.69 -6.82
CA LEU A 167 -14.42 16.10 -6.86
C LEU A 167 -15.04 15.99 -8.26
N SER A 168 -14.24 16.14 -9.32
CA SER A 168 -14.74 16.06 -10.69
C SER A 168 -14.68 14.66 -11.28
N VAL A 169 -14.04 13.68 -10.62
CA VAL A 169 -13.82 12.34 -11.18
C VAL A 169 -14.57 11.22 -10.46
N VAL A 170 -14.92 11.40 -9.18
CA VAL A 170 -15.70 10.44 -8.40
C VAL A 170 -17.15 10.87 -8.23
N GLN A 171 -17.98 10.00 -7.67
CA GLN A 171 -19.40 10.29 -7.45
C GLN A 171 -19.61 11.36 -6.36
N THR A 172 -20.49 12.32 -6.65
CA THR A 172 -20.70 13.54 -5.83
C THR A 172 -20.97 13.23 -4.36
N SER A 173 -21.81 12.23 -4.07
CA SER A 173 -22.24 11.90 -2.69
C SER A 173 -21.14 11.43 -1.74
N THR A 174 -19.97 11.03 -2.25
CA THR A 174 -18.82 10.59 -1.43
C THR A 174 -17.53 11.35 -1.76
N SER A 175 -17.60 12.30 -2.68
CA SER A 175 -16.43 12.98 -3.24
C SER A 175 -15.56 13.67 -2.19
N ASN A 176 -16.17 14.38 -1.24
CA ASN A 176 -15.47 15.01 -0.13
C ASN A 176 -14.78 14.00 0.79
N THR A 177 -15.42 12.86 1.07
CA THR A 177 -14.82 11.79 1.88
C THR A 177 -13.62 11.17 1.15
N VAL A 178 -13.75 10.90 -0.16
CA VAL A 178 -12.64 10.36 -0.96
C VAL A 178 -11.49 11.36 -1.02
N LYS A 179 -11.77 12.65 -1.21
CA LYS A 179 -10.76 13.72 -1.18
C LYS A 179 -10.01 13.73 0.15
N LYS A 180 -10.76 13.72 1.27
CA LYS A 180 -10.19 13.72 2.61
C LYS A 180 -9.31 12.49 2.88
N ILE A 181 -9.70 11.31 2.41
CA ILE A 181 -8.88 10.08 2.53
C ILE A 181 -7.50 10.28 1.89
N TRP A 182 -7.43 10.91 0.71
CA TRP A 182 -6.15 11.17 0.04
C TRP A 182 -5.32 12.24 0.74
N GLU A 183 -5.95 13.34 1.19
CA GLU A 183 -5.28 14.43 1.91
C GLU A 183 -4.74 13.95 3.26
N ASP A 184 -5.56 13.29 4.06
CA ASP A 184 -5.18 12.75 5.36
C ASP A 184 -4.04 11.71 5.22
N PHE A 185 -4.07 10.88 4.17
CA PHE A 185 -2.96 9.94 3.92
C PHE A 185 -1.66 10.67 3.54
N ARG A 186 -1.74 11.72 2.71
CA ARG A 186 -0.57 12.55 2.38
C ARG A 186 0.05 13.16 3.65
N GLU A 187 -0.78 13.61 4.58
CA GLU A 187 -0.32 14.15 5.87
C GLU A 187 0.36 13.07 6.74
N LEU A 188 -0.24 11.89 6.84
CA LEU A 188 0.35 10.74 7.52
C LEU A 188 1.70 10.35 6.91
N TYR A 189 1.77 10.24 5.59
CA TYR A 189 2.99 9.90 4.87
C TYR A 189 4.09 10.96 5.04
N THR A 190 3.72 12.24 5.00
CA THR A 190 4.66 13.35 5.26
C THR A 190 5.24 13.26 6.67
N PHE A 191 4.41 12.91 7.66
CA PHE A 191 4.85 12.67 9.03
C PHE A 191 5.78 11.46 9.14
N ILE A 192 5.51 10.37 8.43
CA ILE A 192 6.39 9.18 8.41
C ILE A 192 7.80 9.52 7.90
N GLY A 193 7.87 10.41 6.89
CA GLY A 193 9.12 10.94 6.35
C GLY A 193 9.76 12.07 7.16
N SER A 194 9.25 12.39 8.35
CA SER A 194 9.80 13.42 9.24
C SER A 194 11.03 12.92 10.02
N GLY A 195 11.72 13.84 10.68
CA GLY A 195 12.89 13.56 11.51
C GLY A 195 12.53 12.94 12.87
N GLN A 196 13.21 13.38 13.92
CA GLN A 196 12.90 12.96 15.29
C GLN A 196 11.55 13.56 15.74
N ASN A 197 10.70 12.73 16.35
CA ASN A 197 9.37 13.14 16.82
C ASN A 197 9.27 13.01 18.34
N SER A 198 8.56 13.94 18.99
CA SER A 198 8.22 13.85 20.41
C SER A 198 7.12 12.80 20.66
N ASP A 199 7.01 12.30 21.90
CA ASP A 199 5.97 11.33 22.29
C ASP A 199 4.56 11.82 21.98
N LYS A 200 4.28 13.10 22.22
CA LYS A 200 2.98 13.70 21.88
C LYS A 200 2.69 13.60 20.38
N GLN A 201 3.67 13.93 19.54
CA GLN A 201 3.50 13.85 18.08
C GLN A 201 3.29 12.40 17.60
N ILE A 202 3.94 11.43 18.25
CA ILE A 202 3.76 10.00 17.94
C ILE A 202 2.34 9.55 18.31
N THR A 203 1.84 9.95 19.48
CA THR A 203 0.45 9.68 19.90
C THR A 203 -0.56 10.35 18.96
N ASP A 204 -0.34 11.62 18.59
CA ASP A 204 -1.20 12.34 17.65
C ASP A 204 -1.22 11.64 16.28
N PHE A 205 -0.07 11.13 15.81
CA PHE A 205 0.02 10.34 14.59
C PHE A 205 -0.79 9.04 14.68
N PHE A 206 -0.68 8.30 15.79
CA PHE A 206 -1.43 7.05 15.99
C PHE A 206 -2.95 7.27 15.91
N GLU A 207 -3.47 8.26 16.63
CA GLU A 207 -4.91 8.57 16.62
C GLU A 207 -5.40 9.07 15.26
N LYS A 208 -4.57 9.84 14.55
CA LYS A 208 -4.85 10.25 13.18
C LYS A 208 -4.87 9.08 12.21
N ALA A 209 -3.94 8.13 12.36
CA ALA A 209 -3.86 6.94 11.51
C ALA A 209 -5.08 6.02 11.72
N LYS A 210 -5.54 5.84 12.96
CA LYS A 210 -6.81 5.14 13.27
C LYS A 210 -8.00 5.84 12.65
N SER A 211 -8.08 7.16 12.81
CA SER A 211 -9.15 7.99 12.25
C SER A 211 -9.19 7.88 10.72
N TRP A 212 -8.03 7.84 10.07
CA TRP A 212 -7.92 7.65 8.63
C TRP A 212 -8.46 6.29 8.17
N VAL A 213 -8.12 5.20 8.85
CA VAL A 213 -8.66 3.87 8.53
C VAL A 213 -10.18 3.84 8.74
N ASN A 214 -10.68 4.42 9.83
CA ASN A 214 -12.12 4.53 10.09
C ASN A 214 -12.85 5.34 9.02
N LEU A 215 -12.26 6.44 8.55
CA LEU A 215 -12.78 7.23 7.44
C LEU A 215 -12.80 6.42 6.14
N PHE A 216 -11.73 5.68 5.85
CA PHE A 216 -11.65 4.80 4.67
C PHE A 216 -12.78 3.77 4.66
N ILE A 217 -12.97 3.01 5.75
CA ILE A 217 -13.99 1.96 5.82
C ILE A 217 -15.41 2.50 6.00
N SER A 218 -15.58 3.81 6.25
CA SER A 218 -16.91 4.45 6.25
C SER A 218 -17.58 4.44 4.87
N LEU A 219 -16.79 4.26 3.81
CA LEU A 219 -17.27 4.15 2.43
C LEU A 219 -17.61 2.72 2.01
N ARG A 220 -17.34 1.69 2.83
CA ARG A 220 -17.48 0.27 2.46
C ARG A 220 -18.86 -0.11 1.92
N ASP A 221 -19.92 0.49 2.47
CA ASP A 221 -21.31 0.19 2.12
C ASP A 221 -21.83 1.13 1.01
N LYS A 222 -20.99 2.07 0.55
CA LYS A 222 -21.33 3.11 -0.44
C LYS A 222 -20.55 3.00 -1.74
N ARG A 223 -19.31 2.48 -1.68
CA ARG A 223 -18.33 2.49 -2.76
C ARG A 223 -17.56 1.18 -2.80
N LYS A 224 -17.40 0.64 -4.01
CA LYS A 224 -16.56 -0.53 -4.23
C LYS A 224 -15.08 -0.18 -4.00
N GLY A 225 -14.31 -1.10 -3.43
CA GLY A 225 -12.89 -0.89 -3.11
C GLY A 225 -12.62 -0.35 -1.72
N TYR A 226 -13.65 -0.03 -0.93
CA TYR A 226 -13.49 0.48 0.44
C TYR A 226 -13.84 -0.56 1.51
N GLU A 227 -13.89 -1.84 1.13
CA GLU A 227 -14.25 -2.92 2.04
C GLU A 227 -13.18 -3.15 3.13
N ARG A 228 -13.57 -3.71 4.28
CA ARG A 228 -12.64 -4.05 5.38
C ARG A 228 -11.45 -4.91 4.93
N ALA A 229 -11.65 -5.78 3.94
CA ALA A 229 -10.61 -6.63 3.36
C ALA A 229 -9.50 -5.86 2.62
N ARG A 230 -9.72 -4.57 2.32
CA ARG A 230 -8.77 -3.68 1.64
C ARG A 230 -7.72 -3.09 2.59
N ILE A 231 -7.88 -3.29 3.89
CA ILE A 231 -6.87 -2.95 4.88
C ILE A 231 -5.71 -3.96 4.79
N THR A 232 -4.66 -3.57 4.07
CA THR A 232 -3.49 -4.40 3.78
C THR A 232 -2.57 -4.52 5.01
N PRO A 233 -1.59 -5.47 5.01
CA PRO A 233 -0.57 -5.51 6.04
C PRO A 233 0.22 -4.20 6.17
N TYR A 234 0.44 -3.49 5.06
CA TYR A 234 1.10 -2.18 5.06
C TYR A 234 0.28 -1.11 5.78
N ILE A 235 -1.04 -1.05 5.53
CA ILE A 235 -1.92 -0.11 6.25
C ILE A 235 -1.97 -0.47 7.74
N HIS A 236 -2.10 -1.75 8.08
CA HIS A 236 -2.07 -2.19 9.47
C HIS A 236 -0.75 -1.82 10.16
N ALA A 237 0.39 -2.06 9.51
CA ALA A 237 1.70 -1.71 10.05
C ALA A 237 1.91 -0.20 10.18
N MET A 238 1.35 0.59 9.27
CA MET A 238 1.34 2.05 9.39
C MET A 238 0.68 2.52 10.68
N VAL A 239 -0.46 1.92 11.04
CA VAL A 239 -1.20 2.32 12.25
C VAL A 239 -0.50 1.80 13.50
N PHE A 240 -0.20 0.50 13.57
CA PHE A 240 0.20 -0.11 14.84
C PHE A 240 1.71 -0.29 15.01
N HIS A 241 2.51 -0.37 13.94
CA HIS A 241 3.95 -0.68 14.08
C HIS A 241 4.84 0.55 13.89
N ILE A 242 4.45 1.53 13.06
CA ILE A 242 5.20 2.79 12.92
C ILE A 242 5.36 3.55 14.25
N PRO A 243 4.32 3.72 15.09
CA PRO A 243 4.47 4.41 16.38
C PRO A 243 5.54 3.75 17.27
N LYS A 244 5.57 2.41 17.30
CA LYS A 244 6.63 1.65 17.99
C LYS A 244 8.00 1.95 17.41
N PHE A 245 8.16 1.94 16.08
CA PHE A 245 9.45 2.27 15.46
C PHE A 245 9.91 3.68 15.77
N PHE A 246 8.99 4.65 15.85
CA PHE A 246 9.34 6.00 16.30
C PHE A 246 9.82 6.01 17.75
N ARG A 247 9.15 5.31 18.66
CA ARG A 247 9.57 5.24 20.06
C ARG A 247 10.92 4.54 20.23
N THR A 248 11.19 3.49 19.45
CA THR A 248 12.44 2.73 19.54
C THR A 248 13.61 3.44 18.85
N HIS A 249 13.39 4.00 17.65
CA HIS A 249 14.46 4.45 16.77
C HIS A 249 14.46 5.96 16.49
N LYS A 250 13.54 6.72 17.12
CA LYS A 250 13.29 8.17 16.94
C LYS A 250 12.81 8.59 15.55
N SER A 251 13.17 7.87 14.48
CA SER A 251 12.74 8.12 13.11
C SER A 251 12.74 6.82 12.29
N VAL A 252 11.77 6.70 11.39
CA VAL A 252 11.72 5.62 10.38
C VAL A 252 12.52 5.99 9.12
N LYS A 253 12.69 7.30 8.87
CA LYS A 253 13.30 7.82 7.63
C LYS A 253 14.71 7.30 7.39
N ILE A 254 15.50 7.12 8.45
CA ILE A 254 16.89 6.66 8.35
C ILE A 254 17.01 5.21 7.86
N PHE A 255 15.93 4.43 7.88
CA PHE A 255 15.87 3.04 7.45
C PHE A 255 15.22 2.85 6.06
N THR A 256 15.03 3.93 5.31
CA THR A 256 14.38 3.87 3.99
C THR A 256 15.22 3.09 2.97
N GLY A 257 14.58 2.24 2.17
CA GLY A 257 15.22 1.49 1.09
C GLY A 257 15.58 2.33 -0.13
N GLN A 258 15.22 3.63 -0.15
CA GLN A 258 15.42 4.52 -1.31
C GLN A 258 16.87 4.57 -1.81
N GLY A 259 17.86 4.47 -0.92
CA GLY A 259 19.27 4.45 -1.33
C GLY A 259 19.65 3.18 -2.10
N VAL A 260 19.10 2.03 -1.70
CA VAL A 260 19.34 0.74 -2.36
C VAL A 260 18.70 0.74 -3.76
N GLU A 261 17.48 1.25 -3.90
CA GLU A 261 16.80 1.34 -5.19
C GLU A 261 17.56 2.23 -6.18
N LYS A 262 18.05 3.40 -5.74
CA LYS A 262 18.86 4.28 -6.60
C LYS A 262 20.19 3.63 -7.01
N ASN A 263 20.83 2.91 -6.09
CA ASN A 263 22.05 2.19 -6.41
C ASN A 263 21.79 1.08 -7.43
N ASN A 264 20.65 0.40 -7.34
CA ASN A 264 20.25 -0.62 -8.30
C ASN A 264 20.02 -0.02 -9.71
N ASP A 265 19.33 1.13 -9.80
CA ASP A 265 19.16 1.86 -11.07
C ASP A 265 20.51 2.26 -11.68
N TYR A 266 21.43 2.75 -10.86
CA TYR A 266 22.78 3.14 -11.30
C TYR A 266 23.61 1.93 -11.74
N ALA A 267 23.61 0.85 -10.96
CA ALA A 267 24.30 -0.39 -11.27
C ALA A 267 23.80 -0.98 -12.60
N ARG A 268 22.47 -1.00 -12.81
CA ARG A 268 21.86 -1.44 -14.07
C ARG A 268 22.33 -0.59 -15.26
N ASN A 269 22.40 0.73 -15.10
CA ASN A 269 22.90 1.62 -16.16
C ASN A 269 24.36 1.31 -16.51
N ILE A 270 25.22 1.14 -15.49
CA ILE A 270 26.61 0.75 -15.70
C ILE A 270 26.70 -0.57 -16.46
N VAL A 271 26.03 -1.62 -15.96
CA VAL A 271 26.10 -2.95 -16.57
C VAL A 271 25.61 -2.95 -18.02
N LEU A 272 24.56 -2.18 -18.32
CA LEU A 272 23.96 -2.17 -19.65
C LEU A 272 24.74 -1.34 -20.67
N HIS A 273 25.31 -0.21 -20.25
CA HIS A 273 25.82 0.83 -21.15
C HIS A 273 27.29 1.20 -20.96
N LYS A 274 27.90 0.85 -19.83
CA LYS A 274 29.24 1.34 -19.47
C LYS A 274 30.23 0.25 -19.07
N SER A 275 29.78 -0.97 -18.79
CA SER A 275 30.68 -2.09 -18.50
C SER A 275 31.03 -2.85 -19.77
N ASN A 276 32.30 -3.24 -19.90
CA ASN A 276 32.68 -4.27 -20.84
C ASN A 276 32.12 -5.61 -20.36
N LYS A 277 31.10 -6.13 -21.05
CA LYS A 277 30.38 -7.37 -20.71
C LYS A 277 31.21 -8.64 -20.98
N TRP A 278 32.50 -8.49 -21.27
CA TRP A 278 33.39 -9.52 -21.81
C TRP A 278 34.49 -9.94 -20.86
N ASP A 279 34.68 -9.25 -19.74
CA ASP A 279 35.67 -9.67 -18.76
C ASP A 279 35.07 -10.75 -17.87
N ALA A 280 35.58 -11.97 -18.01
CA ALA A 280 35.38 -13.01 -17.01
C ALA A 280 35.95 -12.52 -15.67
N ALA A 281 35.29 -12.85 -14.56
CA ALA A 281 35.84 -12.58 -13.24
C ALA A 281 37.21 -13.25 -13.14
N SER A 282 38.27 -12.45 -13.09
CA SER A 282 39.62 -12.92 -12.80
C SER A 282 39.76 -13.08 -11.29
N ASP A 283 39.83 -14.32 -10.86
CA ASP A 283 40.21 -14.80 -9.53
C ASP A 283 41.67 -14.46 -9.17
#